data_AF-A0A2W5ZYB6-F1
#
_entry.id   AF-A0A2W5ZYB6-F1
#
_cell.length_a   1.000
_cell.length_b   1.000
_cell.length_c   1.000
_cell.angle_alpha   90.00
_cell.angle_beta   90.00
_cell.angle_gamma   90.00
#
_symmetry.space_group_name_H-M   'P 1'
#
loop_
_entity.id
_entity.type
_entity.pdbx_description
1 polymer ?
#
loop_
_entity_poly.entity_id
_entity_poly.type
_entity_poly.pdbx_seq_one_letter_code
_entity_poly.pdbx_strand_id
1 'polypeptide(L)'
;MLALNAFKKEWRELTYYERFEKIALRAVLFLLGVITAYTIVFVGIQLFDDLRLGKSFLEKAALQETFGSILTILILLEFNHSVFVALMERSGAIQARIVVLIAVLVIARKLMLQDFASSTLQTCWDSAGCCCRLEGFIG
;
A
#
# COMPACT_ATOMS: atom_id res chain seq x y z
N MET A 1 -6.21 -12.22 -50.91
CA MET A 1 -7.19 -11.17 -50.54
C MET A 1 -8.17 -11.57 -49.41
N LEU A 2 -8.34 -12.86 -49.06
CA LEU A 2 -9.26 -13.28 -47.98
C LEU A 2 -8.73 -13.10 -46.53
N ALA A 3 -7.41 -13.17 -46.30
CA ALA A 3 -6.83 -13.10 -44.96
C ALA A 3 -6.90 -11.70 -44.29
N LEU A 4 -6.95 -10.62 -45.08
CA LEU A 4 -7.06 -9.25 -44.56
C LEU A 4 -8.42 -8.97 -43.94
N ASN A 5 -9.49 -9.62 -44.42
CA ASN A 5 -10.85 -9.40 -43.90
C ASN A 5 -11.08 -10.12 -42.57
N ALA A 6 -10.41 -11.25 -42.33
CA ALA A 6 -10.43 -11.95 -41.04
C ALA A 6 -9.68 -11.14 -39.98
N PHE A 7 -8.47 -10.67 -40.31
CA PHE A 7 -7.70 -9.75 -39.45
C PHE A 7 -8.51 -8.48 -39.13
N LYS A 8 -9.15 -7.85 -40.12
CA LYS A 8 -9.93 -6.63 -39.90
C LYS A 8 -11.17 -6.84 -39.01
N LYS A 9 -11.73 -8.06 -38.94
CA LYS A 9 -12.86 -8.41 -38.07
C LYS A 9 -12.39 -8.57 -36.62
N GLU A 10 -11.28 -9.27 -36.41
CA GLU A 10 -10.61 -9.42 -35.12
C GLU A 10 -10.15 -8.07 -34.56
N TRP A 11 -9.63 -7.19 -35.42
CA TRP A 11 -9.29 -5.80 -35.07
C TRP A 11 -10.51 -4.93 -34.70
N ARG A 12 -11.69 -5.23 -35.26
CA ARG A 12 -12.95 -4.53 -34.92
C ARG A 12 -13.56 -5.03 -33.61
N GLU A 13 -13.39 -6.31 -33.28
CA GLU A 13 -13.76 -6.87 -31.97
C GLU A 13 -12.80 -6.43 -30.87
N LEU A 14 -11.50 -6.33 -31.16
CA LEU A 14 -10.50 -5.71 -30.29
C LEU A 14 -10.85 -4.26 -29.93
N THR A 15 -11.43 -3.49 -30.86
CA THR A 15 -11.86 -2.09 -30.59
C THR A 15 -13.03 -2.02 -29.61
N TYR A 16 -13.97 -2.97 -29.65
CA TYR A 16 -15.05 -3.06 -28.66
C TYR A 16 -14.53 -3.53 -27.30
N TYR A 17 -13.63 -4.51 -27.30
CA TYR A 17 -12.98 -4.99 -26.07
C TYR A 17 -12.14 -3.91 -25.40
N GLU A 18 -11.36 -3.13 -26.17
CA GLU A 18 -10.60 -1.98 -25.66
C GLU A 18 -11.50 -0.92 -25.00
N ARG A 19 -12.71 -0.72 -25.51
CA ARG A 19 -13.66 0.24 -24.92
C ARG A 19 -14.21 -0.29 -23.61
N PHE A 20 -14.57 -1.58 -23.56
CA PHE A 20 -14.98 -2.26 -22.33
C PHE A 20 -13.87 -2.23 -21.28
N GLU A 21 -12.64 -2.54 -21.67
CA GLU A 21 -11.47 -2.52 -20.79
C GLU A 21 -11.21 -1.12 -20.22
N LYS A 22 -11.24 -0.07 -21.06
CA LYS A 22 -11.09 1.32 -20.60
C LYS A 22 -12.18 1.74 -19.63
N ILE A 23 -13.42 1.29 -19.83
CA ILE A 23 -14.54 1.57 -18.92
C ILE A 23 -14.36 0.82 -17.61
N ALA A 24 -13.97 -0.46 -17.65
CA ALA A 24 -13.70 -1.27 -16.46
C ALA A 24 -12.55 -0.70 -15.63
N LEU A 25 -11.43 -0.34 -16.27
CA LEU A 25 -10.28 0.28 -15.61
C LEU A 25 -10.65 1.63 -14.99
N ARG A 26 -11.46 2.44 -15.67
CA ARG A 26 -11.96 3.71 -15.12
C ARG A 26 -12.87 3.50 -13.92
N ALA A 27 -13.75 2.50 -13.96
CA ALA A 27 -14.62 2.16 -12.84
C ALA A 27 -13.80 1.70 -11.62
N VAL A 28 -12.77 0.87 -11.83
CA VAL A 28 -11.84 0.43 -10.77
C VAL A 28 -11.07 1.62 -10.18
N LEU A 29 -10.49 2.48 -11.02
CA LEU A 29 -9.81 3.71 -10.58
C LEU A 29 -10.71 4.62 -9.74
N PHE A 30 -11.98 4.75 -10.13
CA PHE A 30 -12.97 5.53 -9.39
C PHE A 30 -13.26 4.91 -8.02
N LEU A 31 -13.53 3.61 -7.96
CA LEU A 31 -13.76 2.89 -6.71
C LEU A 31 -12.55 3.01 -5.77
N LEU A 32 -11.35 2.86 -6.32
CA LEU A 32 -10.09 2.99 -5.60
C LEU A 32 -9.89 4.43 -5.07
N GLY A 33 -10.32 5.44 -5.83
CA GLY A 33 -10.36 6.83 -5.39
C GLY A 33 -11.31 7.05 -4.21
N VAL A 34 -12.52 6.49 -4.26
CA VAL A 34 -13.52 6.63 -3.19
C VAL A 34 -13.03 6.00 -1.88
N ILE A 35 -12.51 4.77 -1.92
CA ILE A 35 -11.99 4.10 -0.71
C ILE A 35 -10.76 4.83 -0.15
N THR A 36 -9.90 5.36 -1.01
CA THR A 36 -8.73 6.16 -0.60
C THR A 36 -9.18 7.44 0.10
N ALA A 37 -10.14 8.18 -0.48
CA ALA A 37 -10.69 9.39 0.12
C ALA A 37 -11.34 9.11 1.49
N TYR A 38 -12.12 8.02 1.60
CA TYR A 38 -12.70 7.59 2.87
C TYR A 38 -11.63 7.33 3.93
N THR A 39 -10.57 6.61 3.55
CA THR A 39 -9.46 6.26 4.46
C THR A 39 -8.72 7.51 4.92
N ILE A 40 -8.46 8.47 4.03
CA ILE A 40 -7.80 9.75 4.37
C ILE A 40 -8.59 10.50 5.44
N VAL A 41 -9.92 10.61 5.25
CA VAL A 41 -10.78 11.33 6.20
C VAL A 41 -10.81 10.61 7.54
N PHE A 42 -10.97 9.28 7.54
CA PHE A 42 -11.00 8.48 8.76
C PHE A 42 -9.71 8.61 9.58
N VAL A 43 -8.56 8.42 8.93
CA VAL A 43 -7.24 8.53 9.58
C VAL A 43 -6.98 9.95 10.05
N GLY A 44 -7.41 10.98 9.31
CA GLY A 44 -7.29 12.38 9.71
C GLY A 44 -8.08 12.72 10.97
N ILE A 45 -9.30 12.19 11.11
CA ILE A 45 -10.12 12.37 12.32
C ILE A 45 -9.50 11.61 13.49
N GLN A 46 -9.08 10.37 13.28
CA GLN A 46 -8.44 9.54 14.29
C GLN A 46 -7.20 10.24 14.85
N LEU A 47 -6.34 10.77 13.97
CA LEU A 47 -5.17 11.57 14.35
C LEU A 47 -5.51 12.80 15.19
N PHE A 48 -6.57 13.51 14.82
CA PHE A 48 -6.95 14.74 15.50
C PHE A 48 -7.48 14.46 16.91
N ASP A 49 -8.23 13.38 17.08
CA ASP A 49 -8.72 12.92 18.40
C ASP A 49 -7.55 12.46 19.28
N ASP A 50 -6.65 11.66 18.71
CA ASP A 50 -5.43 11.19 19.35
C ASP A 50 -4.58 12.40 19.83
N LEU A 51 -4.19 13.32 18.94
CA LEU A 51 -3.38 14.49 19.31
C LEU A 51 -4.01 15.34 20.43
N ARG A 52 -5.35 15.44 20.47
CA ARG A 52 -6.07 16.25 21.45
C ARG A 52 -6.06 15.65 22.86
N LEU A 53 -5.92 14.32 22.98
CA LEU A 53 -5.87 13.57 24.25
C LEU A 53 -4.44 13.53 24.86
N GLY A 54 -3.52 14.29 24.28
CA GLY A 54 -2.08 14.39 24.57
C GLY A 54 -1.59 14.42 26.02
N LYS A 55 -1.42 13.25 26.66
CA LYS A 55 -0.39 13.04 27.72
C LYS A 55 0.42 11.74 27.66
N SER A 56 0.01 10.71 26.91
CA SER A 56 0.82 9.49 26.67
C SER A 56 1.22 9.29 25.20
N PHE A 57 1.06 10.32 24.37
CA PHE A 57 1.26 10.28 22.90
C PHE A 57 2.68 10.02 22.39
N LEU A 58 3.66 9.92 23.30
CA LEU A 58 5.02 9.46 23.00
C LEU A 58 5.20 7.95 23.19
N GLU A 59 4.13 7.22 23.46
CA GLU A 59 4.14 5.78 23.33
C GLU A 59 4.30 5.47 21.83
N LYS A 60 5.42 4.85 21.47
CA LYS A 60 5.84 4.61 20.07
C LYS A 60 4.75 4.00 19.19
N ALA A 61 3.78 3.31 19.80
CA ALA A 61 2.72 2.57 19.14
C ALA A 61 1.77 3.44 18.29
N ALA A 62 1.15 4.48 18.85
CA ALA A 62 0.09 5.24 18.18
C ALA A 62 0.61 6.07 16.97
N LEU A 63 1.78 6.68 17.13
CA LEU A 63 2.44 7.41 16.04
C LEU A 63 2.82 6.44 14.91
N GLN A 64 3.43 5.30 15.23
CA GLN A 64 3.92 4.35 14.23
C GLN A 64 2.76 3.64 13.50
N GLU A 65 1.64 3.35 14.17
CA GLU A 65 0.43 2.80 13.55
C GLU A 65 -0.15 3.78 12.51
N THR A 66 -0.21 5.06 12.88
CA THR A 66 -0.72 6.08 11.97
C THR A 66 0.21 6.30 10.78
N PHE A 67 1.52 6.40 11.01
CA PHE A 67 2.50 6.50 9.92
C PHE A 67 2.41 5.30 8.97
N GLY A 68 2.20 4.08 9.48
CA GLY A 68 1.96 2.88 8.66
C GLY A 68 0.67 2.95 7.84
N SER A 69 -0.40 3.50 8.41
CA SER A 69 -1.67 3.74 7.72
C SER A 69 -1.50 4.75 6.57
N ILE A 70 -0.79 5.85 6.82
CA ILE A 70 -0.50 6.88 5.81
C ILE A 70 0.37 6.32 4.67
N LEU A 71 1.39 5.52 4.98
CA LEU A 71 2.21 4.84 3.96
C LEU A 71 1.37 3.91 3.08
N THR A 72 0.36 3.25 3.65
CA THR A 72 -0.57 2.39 2.91
C THR A 72 -1.44 3.21 1.95
N ILE A 73 -1.95 4.37 2.40
CA ILE A 73 -2.69 5.32 1.56
C ILE A 73 -1.82 5.82 0.40
N LEU A 74 -0.56 6.17 0.68
CA LEU A 74 0.40 6.63 -0.33
C LEU A 74 0.65 5.56 -1.40
N ILE A 75 0.77 4.28 -1.02
CA ILE A 75 0.90 3.16 -1.98
C ILE A 75 -0.37 3.05 -2.85
N LEU A 76 -1.56 3.16 -2.25
CA LEU A 76 -2.84 3.10 -2.97
C LEU A 76 -3.00 4.25 -3.97
N LEU A 77 -2.65 5.47 -3.55
CA LEU A 77 -2.75 6.66 -4.38
C LEU A 77 -1.73 6.66 -5.52
N GLU A 78 -0.49 6.24 -5.24
CA GLU A 78 0.57 6.09 -6.24
C GLU A 78 0.20 5.00 -7.27
N PHE A 79 -0.41 3.89 -6.83
CA PHE A 79 -0.90 2.85 -7.74
C PHE A 79 -2.06 3.36 -8.60
N ASN A 80 -3.03 4.08 -8.01
CA ASN A 80 -4.12 4.72 -8.75
C ASN A 80 -3.58 5.67 -9.84
N HIS A 81 -2.64 6.53 -9.46
CA HIS A 81 -2.00 7.48 -10.37
C HIS A 81 -1.16 6.78 -11.45
N SER A 82 -0.39 5.75 -11.10
CA SER A 82 0.39 4.94 -12.05
C SER A 82 -0.50 4.24 -13.09
N VAL A 83 -1.63 3.66 -12.68
CA VAL A 83 -2.61 3.05 -13.60
C VAL A 83 -3.26 4.11 -14.50
N PHE A 84 -3.58 5.28 -13.95
CA PHE A 84 -4.13 6.39 -14.73
C PHE A 84 -3.13 6.92 -15.78
N VAL A 85 -1.86 7.06 -15.43
CA VAL A 85 -0.80 7.48 -16.35
C VAL A 85 -0.53 6.42 -17.42
N ALA A 86 -0.54 5.13 -17.07
CA ALA A 86 -0.39 4.03 -18.03
C ALA A 86 -1.52 3.98 -19.09
N LEU A 87 -2.71 4.48 -18.76
CA LEU A 87 -3.82 4.62 -19.70
C LEU A 87 -3.68 5.83 -20.64
N MET A 88 -2.94 6.87 -20.21
CA MET A 88 -2.83 8.14 -20.94
C MET A 88 -1.63 8.18 -21.89
N GLU A 89 -0.49 7.59 -21.50
CA GLU A 89 0.74 7.61 -22.30
C GLU A 89 1.14 6.21 -22.79
N ARG A 90 0.95 5.97 -24.09
CA ARG A 90 1.48 4.80 -24.82
C ARG A 90 3.00 4.88 -25.08
N SER A 91 3.80 5.50 -24.19
CA SER A 91 5.23 5.75 -24.40
C SER A 91 6.05 5.52 -23.13
N GLY A 92 6.80 4.41 -23.11
CA GLY A 92 7.35 3.77 -21.91
C GLY A 92 8.61 4.38 -21.29
N ALA A 93 8.75 5.70 -21.23
CA ALA A 93 9.94 6.34 -20.64
C ALA A 93 9.75 6.82 -19.19
N ILE A 94 8.51 7.09 -18.76
CA ILE A 94 8.24 7.73 -17.45
C ILE A 94 8.03 6.70 -16.33
N GLN A 95 7.83 5.42 -16.67
CA GLN A 95 7.48 4.35 -15.72
C GLN A 95 8.57 4.04 -14.70
N ALA A 96 9.85 4.21 -15.05
CA ALA A 96 10.96 3.89 -14.16
C ALA A 96 10.97 4.71 -12.87
N ARG A 97 10.54 5.99 -12.92
CA ARG A 97 10.52 6.86 -11.73
C ARG A 97 9.44 6.46 -10.73
N ILE A 98 8.24 6.10 -11.22
CA ILE A 98 7.12 5.65 -10.38
C ILE A 98 7.45 4.29 -9.73
N VAL A 99 8.11 3.38 -10.45
CA VAL A 99 8.48 2.06 -9.93
C VAL A 99 9.46 2.18 -8.77
N VAL A 100 10.45 3.07 -8.88
CA VAL A 100 11.40 3.34 -7.79
C VAL A 100 10.68 3.94 -6.58
N LEU A 101 9.75 4.87 -6.77
CA LEU A 101 8.99 5.47 -5.67
C LEU A 101 8.17 4.40 -4.91
N ILE A 102 7.45 3.55 -5.64
CA ILE A 102 6.66 2.44 -5.05
C ILE A 102 7.58 1.47 -4.31
N ALA A 103 8.74 1.14 -4.87
CA ALA A 103 9.70 0.24 -4.23
C ALA A 103 10.18 0.81 -2.88
N VAL A 104 10.54 2.10 -2.83
CA VAL A 104 10.95 2.77 -1.59
C VAL A 104 9.80 2.83 -0.57
N LEU A 105 8.57 3.12 -0.99
CA LEU A 105 7.39 3.12 -0.11
C LEU A 105 7.10 1.74 0.48
N VAL A 106 7.17 0.68 -0.33
CA VAL A 106 6.94 -0.71 0.11
C VAL A 106 7.99 -1.13 1.14
N ILE A 107 9.25 -0.76 0.90
CA ILE A 107 10.34 -0.99 1.87
C ILE A 107 10.05 -0.23 3.17
N ALA A 108 9.70 1.05 3.09
CA ALA A 108 9.38 1.86 4.27
C ALA A 108 8.23 1.26 5.09
N ARG A 109 7.16 0.78 4.44
CA ARG A 109 6.03 0.10 5.12
C ARG A 109 6.47 -1.19 5.79
N LYS A 110 7.33 -1.98 5.14
CA LYS A 110 7.86 -3.23 5.71
C LYS A 110 8.75 -2.98 6.92
N LEU A 111 9.58 -1.94 6.87
CA LEU A 111 10.44 -1.53 7.98
C LEU A 111 9.61 -1.09 9.20
N MET A 112 8.59 -0.26 8.99
CA MET A 112 7.69 0.16 10.08
C MET A 112 6.95 -1.01 10.74
N LEU A 113 6.49 -2.00 9.96
CA LEU A 113 5.85 -3.20 10.51
C LEU A 113 6.82 -4.10 11.30
N GLN A 114 8.08 -4.19 10.87
CA GLN A 114 9.08 -5.06 11.47
C GLN A 114 9.64 -4.50 12.80
N ASP A 115 9.73 -3.18 12.95
CA ASP A 115 10.11 -2.52 14.21
C ASP A 115 9.15 -2.84 15.38
N PHE A 116 7.87 -3.09 15.10
CA PHE A 116 6.93 -3.55 16.11
C PHE A 116 7.22 -4.97 16.56
N ALA A 117 7.44 -5.88 15.60
CA ALA A 117 7.63 -7.30 15.89
C ALA A 117 8.88 -7.56 16.75
N SER A 118 9.94 -6.76 16.59
CA SER A 118 11.15 -6.87 17.40
C SER A 118 10.96 -6.37 18.84
N SER A 119 10.11 -5.36 19.08
CA SER A 119 9.89 -4.82 20.42
C SER A 119 9.19 -5.81 21.37
N THR A 120 8.17 -6.54 20.88
CA THR A 120 7.49 -7.60 21.65
C THR A 120 8.38 -8.83 21.84
N LEU A 121 9.16 -9.20 20.82
CA LEU A 121 10.08 -10.34 20.93
C LEU A 121 11.21 -10.09 21.93
N GLN A 122 11.72 -8.86 22.03
CA GLN A 122 12.74 -8.53 23.03
C GLN A 122 12.17 -8.65 24.46
N THR A 123 10.93 -8.20 24.71
CA THR A 123 10.29 -8.36 26.04
C THR A 123 10.01 -9.84 26.35
N CYS A 124 9.58 -10.64 25.36
CA CYS A 124 9.41 -12.09 25.55
C CYS A 124 10.75 -12.81 25.76
N TRP A 125 11.80 -12.47 25.03
CA TRP A 125 13.15 -13.04 25.20
C TRP A 125 13.77 -12.67 26.54
N ASP A 126 13.56 -11.44 27.02
CA ASP A 126 14.04 -11.01 28.35
C ASP A 126 13.31 -11.80 29.47
N SER A 127 12.00 -12.03 29.33
CA SER A 127 11.22 -12.83 30.30
C SER A 127 11.50 -14.35 30.21
N ALA A 128 11.76 -14.89 29.01
CA ALA A 128 12.07 -16.31 28.79
C ALA A 128 13.51 -16.66 29.15
N GLY A 129 14.46 -15.72 29.01
CA GLY A 129 15.83 -15.86 29.48
C GLY A 129 15.92 -15.99 31.00
N CYS A 130 15.04 -15.33 31.75
CA CYS A 130 14.94 -15.50 33.20
C CYS A 130 14.43 -16.88 33.61
N CYS A 131 13.51 -17.50 32.85
CA CYS A 131 13.07 -18.88 33.13
C CYS A 131 14.15 -19.93 32.82
N CYS A 132 14.89 -19.79 31.72
CA CYS A 132 15.95 -20.75 31.36
C CYS A 132 17.22 -20.64 32.24
N ARG A 133 17.41 -19.55 32.99
CA ARG A 133 18.54 -19.44 33.95
C ARG A 133 18.29 -20.20 35.26
N LEU A 134 17.04 -20.45 35.63
CA LEU A 134 16.71 -21.11 36.91
C LEU A 134 16.79 -22.65 36.83
N GLU A 135 16.58 -23.25 35.65
CA GLU A 135 16.73 -24.71 35.48
C GLU A 135 18.19 -25.19 35.42
N GLY A 136 19.16 -24.27 35.32
CA GLY A 136 20.60 -24.59 35.37
C GLY A 136 21.27 -24.41 36.74
N PHE A 137 20.52 -24.00 37.78
CA PHE A 137 21.03 -23.85 39.16
C PHE A 137 20.51 -24.94 40.11
N ILE A 138 19.58 -25.77 39.64
CA ILE A 138 19.11 -26.99 40.33
C ILE A 138 19.56 -28.17 39.45
N GLY A 139 20.86 -28.47 39.49
CA GLY A 139 21.50 -29.57 38.78
C GLY A 139 22.87 -29.84 39.37
#